data_AF-A0A349GWG6-F1
#
_entry.id   AF-A0A349GWG6-F1
#
_cell.length_a   1.000
_cell.length_b   1.000
_cell.length_c   1.000
_cell.angle_alpha   90.00
_cell.angle_beta   90.00
_cell.angle_gamma   90.00
#
_symmetry.space_group_name_H-M   'P 1'
#
loop_
_entity.id
_entity.type
_entity.pdbx_description
1 polymer ?
#
loop_
_entity_poly.entity_id
_entity_poly.type
_entity_poly.pdbx_seq_one_letter_code
_entity_poly.pdbx_strand_id
1 'polypeptide(L)'
;MTCQTCRTPWTREQIQAARRAPLPALLHNRGLHLRESGAGNYRISEHPGIVIKQSYWRDPDTERGGNTIDFFETVLGMIFNQAMAAITH
;
A
#
# COMPACT_ATOMS: atom_id res chain seq x y z
N MET A 1 8.89 9.85 36.16
CA MET A 1 9.66 9.92 34.90
C MET A 1 8.98 9.01 33.90
N THR A 2 8.18 9.55 32.99
CA THR A 2 7.46 8.75 31.99
C THR A 2 8.34 8.60 30.75
N CYS A 3 8.63 7.35 30.39
CA CYS A 3 9.33 7.00 29.16
C CYS A 3 8.57 7.56 27.95
N GLN A 4 9.22 8.43 27.19
CA GLN A 4 8.77 8.92 25.89
C GLN A 4 8.86 7.78 24.87
N THR A 5 7.75 7.10 24.60
CA THR A 5 7.58 6.32 23.37
C THR A 5 7.12 7.25 22.26
N CYS A 6 7.83 7.25 21.12
CA CYS A 6 7.49 8.02 19.92
C CYS A 6 6.07 7.64 19.46
N ARG A 7 5.07 8.44 19.85
CA ARG A 7 3.67 8.17 19.61
C ARG A 7 3.35 8.56 18.16
N THR A 8 3.29 7.60 17.25
CA THR A 8 2.71 7.83 15.92
C THR A 8 1.29 8.40 16.11
N PRO A 9 0.83 9.34 15.27
CA PRO A 9 -0.50 9.94 15.42
C PRO A 9 -1.63 8.93 15.15
N TRP A 10 -1.30 7.76 14.60
CA TRP A 10 -2.23 6.72 14.18
C TRP A 10 -2.52 5.70 15.27
N THR A 11 -3.79 5.38 15.48
CA THR A 11 -4.21 4.27 16.34
C THR A 11 -3.90 2.93 15.68
N ARG A 12 -3.84 1.86 16.49
CA ARG A 12 -3.67 0.50 15.97
C ARG A 12 -4.75 0.14 14.97
N GLU A 13 -5.99 0.54 15.23
CA GLU A 13 -7.16 0.29 14.40
C GLU A 13 -7.03 1.00 13.05
N GLN A 14 -6.57 2.25 13.04
CA GLN A 14 -6.29 2.99 11.79
C GLN A 14 -5.21 2.30 10.96
N ILE A 15 -4.13 1.85 11.60
CA ILE A 15 -3.06 1.11 10.90
C ILE A 15 -3.62 -0.19 10.32
N GLN A 16 -4.42 -0.94 11.07
CA GLN A 16 -5.03 -2.19 10.59
C GLN A 16 -6.07 -1.96 9.48
N ALA A 17 -6.77 -0.83 9.49
CA ALA A 17 -7.66 -0.43 8.41
C ALA A 17 -6.84 -0.09 7.16
N ALA A 18 -5.77 0.71 7.29
CA ALA A 18 -4.91 1.10 6.19
C ALA A 18 -4.24 -0.10 5.51
N ARG A 19 -3.77 -1.10 6.28
CA ARG A 19 -3.23 -2.37 5.73
C ARG A 19 -4.23 -3.14 4.86
N ARG A 20 -5.52 -2.99 5.14
CA ARG A 20 -6.61 -3.70 4.44
C ARG A 20 -7.33 -2.83 3.41
N ALA A 21 -6.92 -1.56 3.27
CA ALA A 21 -7.55 -0.65 2.32
C ALA A 21 -7.35 -1.16 0.89
N PRO A 22 -8.39 -1.09 0.03
CA PRO A 22 -8.36 -1.69 -1.30
C PRO A 22 -7.35 -0.97 -2.19
N LEU A 23 -6.23 -1.64 -2.45
CA LEU A 23 -5.09 -1.06 -3.16
C LEU A 23 -5.46 -0.65 -4.61
N PRO A 24 -6.18 -1.44 -5.42
CA PRO A 24 -6.61 -1.02 -6.75
C PRO A 24 -7.37 0.31 -6.77
N ALA A 25 -8.32 0.49 -5.84
CA ALA A 25 -9.12 1.72 -5.78
C ALA A 25 -8.24 2.93 -5.42
N LEU A 26 -7.32 2.77 -4.48
CA LEU A 26 -6.39 3.82 -4.06
C LEU A 26 -5.43 4.25 -5.17
N LEU A 27 -4.97 3.31 -5.99
CA LEU A 27 -4.06 3.61 -7.11
C LEU A 27 -4.80 4.21 -8.30
N HIS A 28 -6.01 3.71 -8.61
CA HIS A 28 -6.86 4.31 -9.63
C HIS A 28 -7.18 5.77 -9.31
N ASN A 29 -7.55 6.08 -8.05
CA ASN A 29 -7.82 7.47 -7.61
C ASN A 29 -6.59 8.38 -7.69
N ARG A 30 -5.38 7.80 -7.76
CA ARG A 30 -4.11 8.52 -7.95
C ARG A 30 -3.72 8.68 -9.41
N GLY A 31 -4.51 8.16 -10.35
CA GLY A 31 -4.24 8.23 -11.78
C GLY A 31 -3.25 7.17 -12.28
N LEU A 32 -2.95 6.13 -11.49
CA LEU A 32 -2.13 5.01 -11.96
C LEU A 32 -2.94 4.07 -12.86
N HIS A 33 -2.29 3.56 -13.90
CA HIS A 33 -2.95 2.75 -14.91
C HIS A 33 -2.93 1.27 -14.52
N LEU A 34 -4.05 0.83 -13.96
CA LEU A 34 -4.27 -0.57 -13.59
C LEU A 34 -4.86 -1.35 -14.76
N ARG A 35 -4.25 -2.48 -15.09
CA ARG A 35 -4.77 -3.44 -16.06
C ARG A 35 -5.11 -4.75 -15.37
N GLU A 36 -6.37 -5.18 -15.47
CA GLU A 36 -6.76 -6.49 -14.95
C GLU A 36 -6.07 -7.61 -15.74
N SER A 37 -5.53 -8.60 -15.01
CA SER A 37 -4.81 -9.77 -15.55
C SER A 37 -5.54 -11.09 -15.22
N GLY A 38 -6.78 -11.02 -14.74
CA GLY A 38 -7.63 -12.17 -14.38
C GLY A 38 -7.62 -12.51 -12.89
N ALA A 39 -8.68 -13.17 -12.43
CA ALA A 39 -8.88 -13.59 -11.04
C ALA A 39 -8.71 -12.46 -9.98
N GLY A 40 -9.08 -11.23 -10.35
CA GLY A 40 -8.95 -10.05 -9.49
C GLY A 40 -7.50 -9.59 -9.29
N ASN A 41 -6.58 -10.04 -10.14
CA ASN A 41 -5.21 -9.53 -10.17
C ASN A 41 -5.10 -8.34 -11.12
N TYR A 42 -4.32 -7.34 -10.72
CA TYR A 42 -4.04 -6.15 -11.51
C TYR A 42 -2.54 -6.02 -11.73
N ARG A 43 -2.14 -5.50 -12.89
CA ARG A 43 -0.78 -5.02 -13.16
C ARG A 43 -0.78 -3.50 -13.24
N ILE A 44 0.32 -2.90 -12.84
CA ILE A 44 0.52 -1.44 -12.90
C ILE A 44 1.43 -1.16 -14.09
N SER A 45 1.02 -0.24 -14.96
CA SER A 45 1.80 0.06 -16.18
C SER A 45 3.16 0.68 -15.86
N GLU A 46 3.21 1.50 -14.81
CA GLU A 46 4.38 2.18 -14.29
C GLU A 46 5.35 1.23 -13.54
N HIS A 47 4.85 0.07 -13.10
CA HIS A 47 5.61 -0.95 -12.38
C HIS A 47 5.24 -2.35 -12.90
N PRO A 48 5.73 -2.75 -14.10
CA PRO A 48 5.22 -3.92 -14.83
C PRO A 48 5.49 -5.27 -14.15
N GLY A 49 6.49 -5.36 -13.27
CA GLY A 49 6.78 -6.56 -12.47
C GLY A 49 5.82 -6.77 -11.29
N ILE A 50 5.01 -5.76 -10.95
CA ILE A 50 4.15 -5.82 -9.77
C ILE A 50 2.77 -6.36 -10.12
N VAL A 51 2.34 -7.33 -9.33
CA VAL A 51 0.97 -7.87 -9.33
C VAL A 51 0.27 -7.42 -8.05
N ILE A 52 -0.94 -6.88 -8.20
CA ILE A 52 -1.80 -6.43 -7.11
C ILE A 52 -3.03 -7.31 -7.01
N LYS A 53 -3.43 -7.65 -5.79
CA LYS A 53 -4.70 -8.32 -5.49
C LYS A 53 -5.27 -7.81 -4.17
N GLN A 54 -6.47 -7.23 -4.22
CA GLN A 54 -7.16 -6.66 -3.04
C GLN A 54 -6.31 -5.61 -2.30
N SER A 55 -5.80 -5.90 -1.11
CA SER A 55 -4.92 -5.02 -0.33
C SER A 55 -3.46 -5.50 -0.30
N TYR A 56 -3.10 -6.40 -1.22
CA TYR A 56 -1.77 -7.00 -1.30
C TYR A 56 -1.12 -6.72 -2.65
N TRP A 57 0.21 -6.70 -2.63
CA TRP A 57 1.04 -6.66 -3.82
C TRP A 57 2.19 -7.65 -3.69
N ARG A 58 2.71 -8.08 -4.84
CA ARG A 58 3.93 -8.89 -4.93
C ARG A 58 4.69 -8.54 -6.20
N ASP A 59 6.00 -8.55 -6.10
CA ASP A 59 6.94 -8.64 -7.20
C ASP A 59 7.47 -10.09 -7.23
N PRO A 60 7.05 -10.92 -8.20
CA PRO A 60 7.51 -12.30 -8.30
C PRO A 60 9.01 -12.43 -8.58
N ASP A 61 9.62 -11.44 -9.23
CA ASP A 61 11.02 -11.51 -9.67
C ASP A 61 11.98 -11.20 -8.51
N THR A 62 11.58 -10.30 -7.61
CA THR A 62 12.39 -9.93 -6.43
C THR A 62 11.93 -10.57 -5.13
N GLU A 63 10.88 -11.39 -5.17
CA GLU A 63 10.19 -11.97 -4.00
C GLU A 63 9.71 -10.93 -2.96
N ARG A 64 9.55 -9.68 -3.37
CA ARG A 64 9.08 -8.60 -2.50
C ARG A 64 7.57 -8.57 -2.52
N GLY A 65 6.95 -8.09 -1.45
CA GLY A 65 5.52 -7.93 -1.38
C GLY A 65 5.07 -7.47 -0.01
N GLY A 66 3.78 -7.21 0.11
CA GLY A 66 3.24 -6.72 1.35
C GLY A 66 1.79 -6.24 1.22
N ASN A 67 1.34 -5.56 2.26
CA ASN A 67 0.02 -4.95 2.32
C ASN A 67 0.02 -3.54 1.67
N THR A 68 -1.12 -2.85 1.70
CA THR A 68 -1.30 -1.51 1.14
C THR A 68 -0.29 -0.48 1.67
N ILE A 69 0.03 -0.48 2.97
CA ILE A 69 1.05 0.44 3.52
C ILE A 69 2.41 0.11 2.92
N ASP A 70 2.79 -1.17 2.92
CA ASP A 70 4.09 -1.62 2.43
C ASP A 70 4.27 -1.24 0.94
N PHE A 71 3.19 -1.25 0.14
CA PHE A 71 3.21 -0.78 -1.25
C PHE A 71 3.61 0.69 -1.33
N PHE A 72 2.97 1.54 -0.54
CA PHE A 72 3.24 2.98 -0.54
C PHE A 72 4.66 3.29 -0.07
N GLU A 73 5.16 2.56 0.92
CA GLU A 73 6.52 2.75 1.40
C GLU A 73 7.56 2.22 0.40
N THR A 74 7.34 1.02 -0.11
CA THR A 74 8.34 0.30 -0.89
C THR A 74 8.36 0.67 -2.36
N VAL A 75 7.17 0.82 -2.96
CA VAL A 75 7.01 1.01 -4.40
C VAL A 75 6.89 2.50 -4.72
N LEU A 76 6.14 3.25 -3.92
CA LEU A 76 5.97 4.70 -4.11
C LEU A 76 6.99 5.53 -3.31
N GLY A 77 7.86 4.90 -2.53
CA GLY A 77 8.95 5.58 -1.80
C GLY A 77 8.49 6.52 -0.69
N MET A 78 7.27 6.35 -0.17
CA MET A 78 6.76 7.18 0.92
C MET A 78 7.31 6.74 2.27
N ILE A 79 7.39 7.66 3.24
CA ILE A 79 7.56 7.25 4.63
C ILE A 79 6.22 6.84 5.24
N PHE A 80 6.22 5.98 6.27
CA PHE A 80 5.02 5.48 6.96
C PHE A 80 3.93 6.54 7.20
N ASN A 81 4.28 7.72 7.73
CA ASN A 81 3.30 8.76 8.02
C ASN A 81 2.66 9.36 6.76
N GLN A 82 3.43 9.48 5.67
CA GLN A 82 2.89 9.92 4.38
C GLN A 82 1.98 8.84 3.79
N ALA A 83 2.40 7.57 3.84
CA ALA A 83 1.57 6.44 3.40
C ALA A 83 0.23 6.40 4.16
N MET A 84 0.27 6.51 5.49
CA MET A 84 -0.93 6.54 6.33
C MET A 84 -1.85 7.72 6.00
N ALA A 85 -1.32 8.94 5.87
CA ALA A 85 -2.11 10.10 5.47
C ALA A 85 -2.74 9.90 4.08
N ALA A 86 -1.98 9.32 3.15
CA ALA A 86 -2.45 9.08 1.78
C ALA A 86 -3.55 7.99 1.71
N ILE A 87 -3.54 6.99 2.58
CA ILE A 87 -4.52 5.90 2.58
C ILE A 87 -5.83 6.28 3.32
N THR A 88 -5.73 7.14 4.33
CA THR A 88 -6.85 7.42 5.25
C THR A 88 -7.69 8.64 4.85
N HIS A 89 -7.31 9.37 3.79
CA HIS A 89 -8.01 10.54 3.24
C HIS A 89 -8.53 10.26 1.84
#